data_AF-A0A7C1N4X7-F1
#
_entry.id   AF-A0A7C1N4X7-F1
#
_cell.length_a   1.000
_cell.length_b   1.000
_cell.length_c   1.000
_cell.angle_alpha   90.00
_cell.angle_beta   90.00
_cell.angle_gamma   90.00
#
_symmetry.space_group_name_H-M   'P 1'
#
loop_
_entity.id
_entity.type
_entity.pdbx_description
1 polymer ?
#
loop_
_entity_poly.entity_id
_entity_poly.type
_entity_poly.pdbx_seq_one_letter_code
_entity_poly.pdbx_strand_id
1 'polypeptide(L)'
;MQKKKKRLMGKKSRAAGARFELKVRNALESEGWIVDKWSNNVDLDEKKLIKARRKYNPFKRVLGIGTGFPDFIVFRQKGKNYEIVGIEVKTGGNLDKVEKEKCRWYLDNKIFSKIKIAKPERAGRRINVQYIDFGKKYKK
;
A
#
# COMPACT_ATOMS: atom_id res chain seq x y z
N MET A 1 13.55 13.69 28.19
CA MET A 1 14.49 13.33 27.10
C MET A 1 13.99 12.23 26.14
N GLN A 2 13.41 11.12 26.64
CA GLN A 2 12.97 9.98 25.82
C GLN A 2 11.83 10.30 24.81
N LYS A 3 10.85 11.14 25.18
CA LYS A 3 9.73 11.53 24.31
C LYS A 3 10.19 12.25 23.03
N LYS A 4 11.24 13.09 23.14
CA LYS A 4 11.84 13.81 22.00
C LYS A 4 12.55 12.85 21.04
N LYS A 5 13.28 11.84 21.55
CA LYS A 5 13.91 10.77 20.75
C LYS A 5 12.87 9.93 19.99
N LYS A 6 11.80 9.46 20.66
CA LYS A 6 10.70 8.70 20.01
C LYS A 6 10.04 9.50 18.88
N ARG A 7 9.78 10.79 19.10
CA ARG A 7 9.22 11.68 18.07
C ARG A 7 10.12 11.81 16.84
N LEU A 8 11.44 11.93 17.05
CA LEU A 8 12.42 12.00 15.96
C LEU A 8 12.49 10.67 15.18
N MET A 9 12.48 9.53 15.87
CA MET A 9 12.42 8.21 15.22
C MET A 9 11.17 8.06 14.37
N GLY A 10 10.01 8.46 14.89
CA GLY A 10 8.75 8.42 14.12
C GLY A 10 8.78 9.31 12.87
N LYS A 11 9.41 10.50 12.95
CA LYS A 11 9.64 11.36 11.78
C LYS A 11 10.54 10.68 10.74
N LYS A 12 11.66 10.11 11.17
CA LYS A 12 12.61 9.39 10.28
C LYS A 12 11.95 8.19 9.61
N SER A 13 11.18 7.40 10.37
CA SER A 13 10.46 6.23 9.87
C SER A 13 9.43 6.61 8.80
N ARG A 14 8.60 7.64 9.05
CA ARG A 14 7.63 8.13 8.06
C ARG A 14 8.31 8.64 6.79
N ALA A 15 9.41 9.38 6.91
CA ALA A 15 10.16 9.85 5.76
C ALA A 15 10.79 8.68 4.96
N ALA A 16 11.27 7.65 5.65
CA ALA A 16 11.78 6.44 4.98
C ALA A 16 10.66 5.66 4.28
N GLY A 17 9.49 5.53 4.91
CA GLY A 17 8.30 4.93 4.32
C GLY A 17 7.87 5.64 3.04
N ALA A 18 7.74 6.97 3.07
CA ALA A 18 7.38 7.76 1.89
C ALA A 18 8.39 7.63 0.74
N ARG A 19 9.70 7.61 1.05
CA ARG A 19 10.73 7.38 0.03
C ARG A 19 10.66 5.98 -0.57
N PHE A 20 10.35 4.97 0.25
CA PHE A 20 10.22 3.60 -0.23
C PHE A 20 8.95 3.42 -1.07
N GLU A 21 7.83 4.02 -0.67
CA GLU A 21 6.59 4.06 -1.46
C GLU A 21 6.82 4.69 -2.84
N LEU A 22 7.52 5.83 -2.91
CA LEU A 22 7.93 6.43 -4.19
C LEU A 22 8.80 5.49 -5.03
N LYS A 23 9.73 4.77 -4.39
CA LYS A 23 10.56 3.78 -5.08
C LYS A 23 9.75 2.62 -5.66
N VAL A 24 8.72 2.16 -4.93
CA VAL A 24 7.80 1.11 -5.41
C VAL A 24 7.03 1.60 -6.64
N ARG A 25 6.49 2.82 -6.61
CA ARG A 25 5.83 3.43 -7.79
C ARG A 25 6.78 3.45 -8.98
N ASN A 26 7.97 4.02 -8.84
CA ASN A 26 8.92 4.15 -9.95
C ASN A 26 9.33 2.77 -10.52
N ALA A 27 9.48 1.76 -9.66
CA ALA A 27 9.79 0.40 -10.11
C ALA A 27 8.63 -0.19 -10.93
N LEU A 28 7.39 -0.08 -10.45
CA LEU A 28 6.21 -0.58 -11.16
C LEU A 28 6.02 0.13 -12.51
N GLU A 29 6.18 1.44 -12.54
CA GLU A 29 6.11 2.23 -13.79
C GLU A 29 7.20 1.80 -14.77
N SER A 30 8.44 1.55 -14.30
CA SER A 30 9.53 1.06 -15.15
C SER A 30 9.30 -0.35 -15.71
N GLU A 31 8.48 -1.16 -15.03
CA GLU A 31 8.03 -2.48 -15.49
C GLU A 31 6.80 -2.40 -16.44
N GLY A 32 6.36 -1.18 -16.78
CA GLY A 32 5.25 -0.90 -17.68
C GLY A 32 3.86 -1.01 -17.05
N TRP A 33 3.76 -0.96 -15.71
CA TRP A 33 2.47 -0.84 -15.03
C TRP A 33 1.98 0.60 -15.06
N ILE A 34 0.66 0.77 -15.24
CA ILE A 34 -0.01 2.04 -14.92
C ILE A 34 -0.30 2.02 -13.42
N VAL A 35 0.09 3.09 -12.71
CA VAL A 35 0.07 3.15 -11.25
C VAL A 35 -0.72 4.36 -10.77
N ASP A 36 -1.66 4.14 -9.84
CA ASP A 36 -2.35 5.21 -9.13
C ASP A 36 -2.48 4.92 -7.63
N LYS A 37 -2.65 5.97 -6.82
CA LYS A 37 -2.99 5.82 -5.40
C LYS A 37 -4.44 5.38 -5.29
N TRP A 38 -4.67 4.29 -4.55
CA TRP A 38 -6.04 3.86 -4.31
C TRP A 38 -6.69 4.75 -3.25
N SER A 39 -7.79 5.41 -3.63
CA SER A 39 -8.50 6.37 -2.78
C SER A 39 -9.75 5.79 -2.10
N ASN A 40 -9.91 4.46 -2.09
CA ASN A 40 -11.01 3.76 -1.43
C ASN A 40 -10.51 2.88 -0.28
N ASN A 41 -11.40 2.55 0.63
CA ASN A 41 -11.17 1.66 1.75
C ASN A 41 -12.34 0.68 1.87
N VAL A 42 -12.20 -0.30 2.74
CA VAL A 42 -13.26 -1.26 3.04
C VAL A 42 -13.80 -0.98 4.43
N ASP A 43 -15.11 -0.84 4.52
CA ASP A 43 -15.84 -1.00 5.76
C ASP A 43 -16.05 -2.50 6.00
N LEU A 44 -15.39 -3.06 7.02
CA LEU A 44 -15.42 -4.50 7.28
C LEU A 44 -16.71 -4.93 7.99
N ASP A 45 -17.37 -4.01 8.69
CA ASP A 45 -18.62 -4.29 9.40
C ASP A 45 -19.78 -4.31 8.40
N GLU A 46 -19.85 -3.28 7.55
CA GLU A 46 -20.87 -3.17 6.50
C GLU A 46 -20.50 -3.94 5.21
N LYS A 47 -19.29 -4.51 5.15
CA LYS A 47 -18.75 -5.27 4.02
C LYS A 47 -18.87 -4.54 2.68
N LYS A 48 -18.55 -3.25 2.65
CA LYS A 48 -18.67 -2.42 1.43
C LYS A 48 -17.45 -1.54 1.18
N LEU A 49 -17.30 -1.13 -0.08
CA LEU A 49 -16.29 -0.15 -0.46
C LEU A 49 -16.75 1.25 -0.03
N ILE A 50 -15.86 1.97 0.64
CA ILE A 50 -16.08 3.35 1.09
C ILE A 50 -14.96 4.26 0.62
N LYS A 51 -15.26 5.56 0.48
CA LYS A 51 -14.23 6.56 0.17
C LYS A 51 -13.21 6.67 1.30
N ALA A 52 -11.92 6.83 0.97
CA ALA A 52 -10.91 7.13 1.96
C ALA A 52 -11.19 8.48 2.65
N ARG A 53 -11.17 8.48 3.99
CA ARG A 53 -11.41 9.70 4.78
C ARG A 53 -10.29 10.71 4.53
N ARG A 54 -10.66 11.95 4.23
CA ARG A 54 -9.70 13.06 4.08
C ARG A 54 -8.99 13.33 5.41
N LYS A 55 -7.72 13.72 5.34
CA LYS A 55 -6.93 14.03 6.52
C LYS A 55 -6.71 15.53 6.65
N TYR A 56 -7.22 16.12 7.73
CA TYR A 56 -6.99 17.53 8.02
C TYR A 56 -5.54 17.78 8.41
N ASN A 57 -4.90 18.76 7.75
CA ASN A 57 -3.58 19.26 8.12
C ASN A 57 -3.74 20.57 8.90
N PRO A 58 -3.55 20.57 10.23
CA PRO A 58 -3.77 21.76 11.06
C PRO A 58 -2.78 22.88 10.77
N PHE A 59 -1.56 22.56 10.32
CA PHE A 59 -0.52 23.57 10.06
C PHE A 59 -0.79 24.39 8.81
N LYS A 60 -1.37 23.75 7.78
CA LYS A 60 -1.74 24.40 6.52
C LYS A 60 -3.22 24.75 6.44
N ARG A 61 -4.02 24.36 7.45
CA ARG A 61 -5.48 24.53 7.50
C ARG A 61 -6.22 23.99 6.26
N VAL A 62 -5.76 22.88 5.69
CA VAL A 62 -6.33 22.26 4.48
C VAL A 62 -6.66 20.79 4.69
N LEU A 63 -7.67 20.29 3.98
CA LEU A 63 -7.99 18.87 3.89
C LEU A 63 -7.13 18.21 2.82
N GLY A 64 -6.19 17.38 3.25
CA GLY A 64 -5.43 16.52 2.35
C GLY A 64 -6.27 15.37 1.81
N ILE A 65 -5.90 14.87 0.63
CA ILE A 65 -6.47 13.64 0.07
C ILE A 65 -6.22 12.49 1.05
N GLY A 66 -7.27 11.72 1.34
CA GLY A 66 -7.17 10.51 2.14
C GLY A 66 -6.54 9.40 1.32
N THR A 67 -5.60 8.65 1.90
CA THR A 67 -5.06 7.44 1.29
C THR A 67 -5.95 6.26 1.67
N GLY A 68 -6.35 5.47 0.68
CA GLY A 68 -7.12 4.25 0.85
C GLY A 68 -6.27 3.07 1.32
N PHE A 69 -6.82 1.87 1.15
CA PHE A 69 -6.10 0.62 1.31
C PHE A 69 -6.52 -0.32 0.17
N PRO A 70 -5.59 -0.93 -0.58
CA PRO A 70 -4.12 -0.90 -0.42
C PRO A 70 -3.50 0.46 -0.84
N ASP A 71 -2.18 0.63 -0.69
CA ASP A 71 -1.49 1.87 -1.06
C ASP A 71 -1.63 2.27 -2.54
N PHE A 72 -1.51 1.31 -3.46
CA PHE A 72 -1.65 1.54 -4.89
C PHE A 72 -2.61 0.56 -5.54
N ILE A 73 -3.26 1.03 -6.59
CA ILE A 73 -3.82 0.20 -7.64
C ILE A 73 -2.85 0.24 -8.83
N VAL A 74 -2.52 -0.93 -9.37
CA VAL A 74 -1.75 -1.03 -10.61
C VAL A 74 -2.46 -1.89 -11.61
N PHE A 75 -2.37 -1.51 -12.88
CA PHE A 75 -2.99 -2.28 -13.95
C PHE A 75 -2.19 -2.21 -15.24
N ARG A 76 -2.33 -3.26 -16.05
CA ARG A 76 -1.73 -3.36 -17.38
C ARG A 76 -2.60 -4.27 -18.25
N GLN A 77 -2.62 -4.03 -19.55
CA GLN A 77 -3.30 -4.90 -20.49
C GLN A 77 -2.65 -6.30 -20.50
N LYS A 78 -3.49 -7.33 -20.56
CA LYS A 78 -3.12 -8.74 -20.64
C LYS A 78 -4.06 -9.44 -21.61
N GLY A 79 -3.64 -9.54 -22.86
CA GLY A 79 -4.49 -10.00 -23.96
C GLY A 79 -5.66 -9.02 -24.18
N LYS A 80 -6.90 -9.53 -24.15
CA LYS A 80 -8.12 -8.72 -24.30
C LYS A 80 -8.62 -8.07 -23.00
N ASN A 81 -8.00 -8.39 -21.86
CA ASN A 81 -8.42 -7.93 -20.53
C ASN A 81 -7.33 -7.09 -19.86
N TYR A 82 -7.62 -6.56 -18.67
CA TYR A 82 -6.63 -5.93 -17.80
C TYR A 82 -6.31 -6.82 -16.59
N GLU A 83 -5.02 -6.94 -16.25
CA GLU A 83 -4.62 -7.46 -14.94
C GLU A 83 -4.59 -6.28 -13.97
N ILE A 84 -5.47 -6.31 -12.95
CA ILE A 84 -5.56 -5.27 -11.91
C ILE A 84 -5.03 -5.86 -10.61
N VAL A 85 -4.05 -5.20 -9.99
CA VAL A 85 -3.36 -5.67 -8.78
C VAL A 85 -3.36 -4.57 -7.72
N GLY A 86 -3.69 -4.93 -6.49
CA GLY A 86 -3.48 -4.06 -5.32
C GLY A 86 -2.06 -4.20 -4.78
N ILE A 87 -1.36 -3.10 -4.52
CA ILE A 87 -0.02 -3.10 -3.93
C ILE A 87 -0.04 -2.41 -2.57
N GLU A 88 0.35 -3.15 -1.53
CA GLU A 88 0.48 -2.64 -0.17
C GLU A 88 1.96 -2.52 0.23
N VAL A 89 2.39 -1.34 0.68
CA VAL A 89 3.80 -1.06 0.97
C VAL A 89 4.08 -1.23 2.46
N LYS A 90 4.90 -2.23 2.81
CA LYS A 90 5.27 -2.51 4.21
C LYS A 90 6.76 -2.64 4.37
N THR A 91 7.35 -1.83 5.24
CA THR A 91 8.77 -1.92 5.60
C THR A 91 9.16 -3.28 6.18
N GLY A 92 8.27 -3.92 6.93
CA GLY A 92 8.47 -5.28 7.48
C GLY A 92 7.82 -6.40 6.67
N GLY A 93 7.11 -6.08 5.58
CA GLY A 93 6.40 -7.05 4.75
C GLY A 93 5.24 -7.81 5.42
N ASN A 94 4.84 -7.45 6.63
CA ASN A 94 3.75 -8.09 7.36
C ASN A 94 2.54 -7.16 7.43
N LEU A 95 1.37 -7.73 7.19
CA LEU A 95 0.08 -7.08 7.40
C LEU A 95 -0.44 -7.36 8.82
N ASP A 96 -1.16 -6.41 9.38
CA ASP A 96 -1.95 -6.62 10.60
C ASP A 96 -3.24 -7.41 10.32
N LYS A 97 -4.03 -7.71 11.36
CA LYS A 97 -5.26 -8.51 11.23
C LYS A 97 -6.29 -7.83 10.31
N VAL A 98 -6.49 -6.52 10.48
CA VAL A 98 -7.48 -5.73 9.74
C VAL A 98 -7.06 -5.60 8.27
N GLU A 99 -5.79 -5.32 8.00
CA GLU A 99 -5.22 -5.26 6.65
C GLU A 99 -5.41 -6.59 5.91
N LYS A 100 -5.18 -7.74 6.59
CA LYS A 100 -5.43 -9.06 6.00
C LYS A 100 -6.90 -9.27 5.67
N GLU A 101 -7.82 -8.88 6.55
CA GLU A 101 -9.26 -9.00 6.32
C GLU A 101 -9.70 -8.16 5.12
N LYS A 102 -9.19 -6.93 4.99
CA LYS A 102 -9.45 -6.07 3.82
C LYS A 102 -8.92 -6.71 2.54
N CYS A 103 -7.69 -7.24 2.55
CA CYS A 103 -7.14 -7.95 1.40
C CYS A 103 -8.02 -9.13 0.98
N ARG A 104 -8.48 -9.94 1.95
CA ARG A 104 -9.39 -11.07 1.67
C ARG A 104 -10.69 -10.57 1.06
N TRP A 105 -11.31 -9.55 1.65
CA TRP A 105 -12.56 -8.99 1.13
C TRP A 105 -12.41 -8.50 -0.30
N TYR A 106 -11.33 -7.78 -0.64
CA TYR A 106 -11.09 -7.32 -2.01
C TYR A 106 -10.93 -8.46 -3.02
N LEU A 107 -10.24 -9.54 -2.63
CA LEU A 107 -10.01 -10.71 -3.48
C LEU A 107 -11.30 -11.53 -3.65
N ASP A 108 -12.03 -11.77 -2.55
CA ASP A 108 -13.29 -12.51 -2.54
C ASP A 108 -14.36 -11.80 -3.40
N ASN A 109 -14.36 -10.46 -3.42
CA ASN A 109 -15.24 -9.64 -4.27
C ASN A 109 -14.68 -9.38 -5.69
N LYS A 110 -13.55 -10.00 -6.06
CA LYS A 110 -12.93 -9.89 -7.39
C LYS A 110 -12.61 -8.45 -7.83
N ILE A 111 -12.38 -7.53 -6.88
CA ILE A 111 -11.98 -6.15 -7.17
C ILE A 111 -10.54 -6.10 -7.68
N PHE A 112 -9.66 -6.89 -7.05
CA PHE A 112 -8.29 -7.09 -7.53
C PHE A 112 -8.12 -8.53 -7.95
N SER A 113 -7.38 -8.75 -9.05
CA SER A 113 -7.01 -10.11 -9.46
C SER A 113 -5.99 -10.72 -8.50
N LYS A 114 -5.12 -9.88 -7.93
CA LYS A 114 -4.11 -10.23 -6.93
C LYS A 114 -3.85 -9.05 -6.01
N ILE A 115 -3.31 -9.34 -4.83
CA ILE A 115 -2.72 -8.33 -3.96
C ILE A 115 -1.28 -8.74 -3.66
N LYS A 116 -0.35 -7.79 -3.80
CA LYS A 116 1.06 -7.99 -3.47
C LYS A 116 1.49 -7.03 -2.37
N ILE A 117 2.37 -7.50 -1.51
CA ILE A 117 2.99 -6.72 -0.44
C ILE A 117 4.40 -6.35 -0.91
N ALA A 118 4.63 -5.07 -1.16
CA ALA A 118 5.94 -4.54 -1.49
C ALA A 118 6.73 -4.29 -0.19
N LYS A 119 7.90 -4.89 -0.07
CA LYS A 119 8.80 -4.68 1.08
C LYS A 119 10.24 -4.40 0.61
N PRO A 120 11.03 -3.67 1.40
CA PRO A 120 12.41 -3.42 1.07
C PRO A 120 13.24 -4.70 1.23
N GLU A 121 14.08 -4.98 0.24
CA GLU A 121 15.11 -6.02 0.30
C GLU A 121 16.48 -5.36 0.18
N ARG A 122 17.36 -5.58 1.16
CA ARG A 122 18.69 -4.97 1.16
C ARG A 122 19.65 -5.83 0.35
N ALA A 123 20.26 -5.22 -0.67
CA ALA A 123 21.36 -5.77 -1.44
C ALA A 123 22.58 -4.86 -1.25
N GLY A 124 23.35 -5.12 -0.17
CA GLY A 124 24.43 -4.23 0.27
C GLY A 124 23.93 -2.82 0.60
N ARG A 125 24.44 -1.81 -0.11
CA ARG A 125 24.03 -0.40 0.04
C ARG A 125 22.74 -0.05 -0.73
N ARG A 126 22.28 -0.92 -1.63
CA ARG A 126 21.07 -0.72 -2.42
C ARG A 126 19.88 -1.36 -1.72
N ILE A 127 18.72 -0.72 -1.85
CA ILE A 127 17.43 -1.27 -1.41
C ILE A 127 16.64 -1.60 -2.66
N ASN A 128 16.32 -2.86 -2.89
CA ASN A 128 15.45 -3.32 -3.96
C ASN A 128 14.01 -3.46 -3.43
N VAL A 129 13.06 -3.59 -4.35
CA VAL A 129 11.66 -3.85 -4.02
C VAL A 129 11.42 -5.34 -4.20
N GLN A 130 11.02 -6.02 -3.13
CA GLN A 130 10.55 -7.40 -3.18
C GLN A 130 9.04 -7.42 -3.04
N TYR A 131 8.37 -8.16 -3.92
CA TYR A 131 6.93 -8.33 -3.87
C TYR A 131 6.59 -9.72 -3.34
N ILE A 132 5.74 -9.77 -2.31
CA ILE A 132 5.19 -11.01 -1.79
C ILE A 132 3.73 -11.11 -2.19
N ASP A 133 3.33 -12.22 -2.81
CA ASP A 133 1.92 -12.49 -3.09
C ASP A 133 1.14 -12.74 -1.79
N PHE A 134 0.05 -12.00 -1.58
CA PHE A 134 -0.78 -12.11 -0.38
C PHE A 134 -1.38 -13.51 -0.22
N GLY A 135 -1.93 -14.06 -1.30
CA GLY A 135 -2.57 -15.38 -1.29
C GLY A 135 -1.58 -16.51 -1.01
N LYS A 136 -0.34 -16.39 -1.50
CA LYS A 136 0.74 -17.35 -1.18
C LYS A 136 1.23 -17.24 0.26
N LYS A 137 1.37 -16.02 0.79
CA LYS A 137 1.92 -15.80 2.14
C LYS A 137 0.93 -16.10 3.25
N TYR A 138 -0.33 -15.72 3.06
CA TYR A 138 -1.38 -15.86 4.08
C TYR A 138 -2.42 -16.88 3.65
N LYS A 139 -1.97 -18.03 3.10
CA LYS A 139 -2.83 -19.17 2.74
C LYS A 139 -3.94 -19.32 3.79
N LYS A 140 -5.20 -19.33 3.33
CA LYS A 140 -6.31 -19.81 4.15
C LYS A 140 -6.02 -21.26 4.51
#